data_AF-B1WU49-F1
#
_entry.id   AF-B1WU49-F1
#
_cell.length_a   1.000
_cell.length_b   1.000
_cell.length_c   1.000
_cell.angle_alpha   90.00
_cell.angle_beta   90.00
_cell.angle_gamma   90.00
#
_symmetry.space_group_name_H-M   'P 1'
#
loop_
_entity.id
_entity.type
_entity.pdbx_description
1 polymer ?
#
loop_
_entity_poly.entity_id
_entity_poly.type
_entity_poly.pdbx_seq_one_letter_code
_entity_poly.pdbx_strand_id
1 'polypeptide(L)'
;MDVRQAKESRNLVLDYALGASLLGLIPITSLLSLKFLVTIILIIKMCWDIGRKWKFARGQDILAIIGYCFGWLGAFAMAFMAWLTLLGIGLFIPYISSFKLASALFTLTWMVGQSTNQYYASGHGKSKKRKSGHEV
;
A
#
# COMPACT_ATOMS: atom_id res chain seq x y z
N MET A 1 -10.14 -13.33 -13.77
CA MET A 1 -10.09 -12.21 -12.81
C MET A 1 -11.07 -11.17 -13.31
N ASP A 2 -11.97 -10.66 -12.48
CA ASP A 2 -12.81 -9.53 -12.90
C ASP A 2 -11.93 -8.28 -12.96
N VAL A 3 -11.58 -7.88 -14.19
CA VAL A 3 -10.72 -6.71 -14.46
C VAL A 3 -11.23 -5.45 -13.76
N ARG A 4 -12.55 -5.37 -13.53
CA ARG A 4 -13.23 -4.30 -12.77
C ARG A 4 -12.80 -4.26 -11.30
N GLN A 5 -12.77 -5.39 -10.58
CA GLN A 5 -12.42 -5.43 -9.16
C GLN A 5 -10.96 -5.02 -8.91
N ALA A 6 -10.05 -5.45 -9.79
CA ALA A 6 -8.64 -5.06 -9.71
C ALA A 6 -8.41 -3.57 -10.01
N LYS A 7 -9.21 -2.97 -10.92
CA LYS A 7 -9.13 -1.54 -11.24
C LYS A 7 -9.66 -0.69 -10.09
N GLU A 8 -10.76 -1.10 -9.46
CA GLU A 8 -11.31 -0.40 -8.30
C GLU A 8 -10.41 -0.45 -7.07
N SER A 9 -9.76 -1.58 -6.79
CA SER A 9 -8.83 -1.66 -5.66
C SER A 9 -7.60 -0.80 -5.90
N ARG A 10 -7.09 -0.73 -7.14
CA ARG A 10 -6.00 0.19 -7.50
C ARG A 10 -6.40 1.65 -7.34
N ASN A 11 -7.61 2.04 -7.73
CA ASN A 11 -8.09 3.41 -7.53
C ASN A 11 -8.18 3.77 -6.04
N LEU A 12 -8.72 2.86 -5.21
CA LEU A 12 -8.72 3.07 -3.75
C LEU A 12 -7.32 3.26 -3.19
N VAL A 13 -6.37 2.40 -3.58
CA VAL A 13 -4.97 2.52 -3.14
C VAL A 13 -4.37 3.86 -3.59
N LEU A 14 -4.70 4.32 -4.80
CA LEU A 14 -4.31 5.65 -5.29
C LEU A 14 -4.88 6.77 -4.40
N ASP A 15 -6.16 6.73 -4.08
CA ASP A 15 -6.82 7.76 -3.25
C ASP A 15 -6.18 7.84 -1.86
N TYR A 16 -5.93 6.68 -1.22
CA TYR A 16 -5.25 6.60 0.06
C TYR A 16 -3.79 7.05 -0.01
N ALA A 17 -3.07 6.70 -1.09
CA ALA A 17 -1.69 7.12 -1.30
C ALA A 17 -1.58 8.64 -1.55
N LEU A 18 -2.52 9.23 -2.29
CA LEU A 18 -2.61 10.68 -2.47
C LEU A 18 -2.89 11.38 -1.15
N GLY A 19 -3.82 10.86 -0.34
CA GLY A 19 -4.10 11.39 0.99
C GLY A 19 -2.88 11.36 1.92
N ALA A 20 -2.13 10.25 1.93
CA ALA A 20 -0.89 10.12 2.68
C ALA A 20 0.21 11.08 2.16
N SER A 21 0.29 11.29 0.85
CA SER A 21 1.23 12.23 0.23
C SER A 21 0.93 13.68 0.58
N LEU A 22 -0.35 14.07 0.54
CA LEU A 22 -0.83 15.39 0.96
C LEU A 22 -0.49 15.68 2.43
N LEU A 23 -0.64 14.69 3.31
CA LEU A 23 -0.20 14.78 4.71
C LEU A 23 1.32 15.00 4.84
N GLY A 24 2.10 14.34 3.99
CA GLY A 24 3.55 14.51 3.92
C GLY A 24 4.01 15.85 3.35
N LEU A 25 3.17 16.48 2.53
CA LEU A 25 3.48 17.75 1.87
C LEU A 25 3.43 18.95 2.84
N ILE A 26 2.60 18.88 3.87
CA ILE A 26 2.47 19.94 4.88
C ILE A 26 3.79 20.02 5.67
N PRO A 27 4.62 21.08 5.57
CA PRO A 27 5.94 21.12 6.19
C PRO A 27 5.91 21.57 7.66
N ILE A 28 4.99 21.03 8.46
CA ILE A 28 4.91 21.30 9.91
C ILE A 28 5.70 20.23 10.66
N THR A 29 6.90 20.60 11.13
CA THR A 29 7.87 19.68 11.78
C THR A 29 7.41 19.21 13.16
N SER A 30 6.64 20.02 13.91
CA SER A 30 6.16 19.63 15.26
C SER A 30 5.07 18.55 15.24
N LEU A 31 4.45 18.31 14.08
CA LEU A 31 3.37 17.32 13.90
C LEU A 31 3.84 16.03 13.22
N LEU A 32 5.15 15.79 13.15
CA LEU A 32 5.71 14.60 12.47
C LEU A 32 5.15 13.29 13.04
N SER A 33 5.12 13.15 14.36
CA SER A 33 4.55 11.98 15.04
C SER A 33 3.05 11.81 14.77
N LEU A 34 2.30 12.92 14.74
CA LEU A 34 0.86 12.89 14.43
C LEU A 34 0.62 12.47 12.98
N LYS A 35 1.41 12.97 12.02
CA LYS A 35 1.32 12.57 10.60
C LYS A 35 1.61 11.09 10.41
N PHE A 36 2.64 10.57 11.08
CA PHE A 36 2.93 9.13 11.04
C PHE A 36 1.78 8.33 11.63
N LEU A 37 1.22 8.74 12.77
CA LEU A 37 0.06 8.09 13.37
C LEU A 37 -1.15 8.08 12.42
N VAL A 38 -1.49 9.22 11.84
CA VAL A 38 -2.59 9.34 10.86
C VAL A 38 -2.32 8.50 9.62
N THR A 39 -1.07 8.46 9.13
CA THR A 39 -0.68 7.65 7.97
C THR A 39 -0.78 6.16 8.27
N ILE A 40 -0.34 5.71 9.45
CA ILE A 40 -0.49 4.32 9.89
C ILE A 40 -1.98 3.95 9.95
N ILE A 41 -2.83 4.82 10.52
CA ILE A 41 -4.28 4.62 10.57
C ILE A 41 -4.86 4.51 9.15
N LEU A 42 -4.46 5.38 8.22
CA LEU A 42 -4.87 5.35 6.81
C LEU A 42 -4.44 4.05 6.12
N ILE A 43 -3.21 3.58 6.34
CA ILE A 43 -2.70 2.34 5.76
C ILE A 43 -3.47 1.13 6.30
N ILE A 44 -3.69 1.05 7.61
CA ILE A 44 -4.48 -0.01 8.22
C ILE A 44 -5.91 0.01 7.68
N LYS A 45 -6.53 1.19 7.58
CA LYS A 45 -7.87 1.36 7.06
C LYS A 45 -7.97 0.96 5.58
N MET A 46 -6.99 1.34 4.76
CA MET A 46 -6.89 0.90 3.36
C MET A 46 -6.81 -0.63 3.27
N CYS A 47 -5.96 -1.27 4.08
CA CYS A 47 -5.86 -2.72 4.11
C CYS A 47 -7.17 -3.39 4.51
N TRP A 48 -7.90 -2.80 5.46
CA TRP A 48 -9.21 -3.26 5.90
C TRP A 48 -10.27 -3.13 4.80
N ASP A 49 -10.34 -1.98 4.12
CA ASP A 49 -11.30 -1.74 3.03
C ASP A 49 -11.07 -2.68 1.85
N ILE A 50 -9.81 -2.94 1.49
CA ILE A 50 -9.44 -3.96 0.49
C ILE A 50 -9.89 -5.34 0.99
N GLY A 51 -9.57 -5.72 2.23
CA GLY A 51 -9.98 -7.01 2.80
C GLY A 51 -11.49 -7.22 2.78
N ARG A 52 -12.26 -6.18 3.11
CA ARG A 52 -13.72 -6.18 3.05
C ARG A 52 -14.24 -6.37 1.62
N LYS A 53 -13.65 -5.70 0.62
CA LYS A 53 -13.99 -5.89 -0.81
C LYS A 53 -13.79 -7.34 -1.26
N TRP A 54 -12.72 -7.98 -0.80
CA TRP A 54 -12.41 -9.37 -1.12
C TRP A 54 -13.09 -10.40 -0.21
N LYS A 55 -14.02 -9.96 0.66
CA LYS A 55 -14.74 -10.76 1.66
C LYS A 55 -13.82 -11.58 2.56
N PHE A 56 -12.63 -11.05 2.87
CA PHE A 56 -11.60 -11.75 3.64
C PHE A 56 -11.40 -13.19 3.17
N ALA A 57 -11.17 -13.39 1.86
CA ALA A 57 -11.00 -14.72 1.26
C ALA A 57 -10.03 -15.58 2.08
N ARG A 58 -10.58 -16.49 2.92
CA ARG A 58 -9.83 -17.38 3.80
C ARG A 58 -9.40 -18.63 3.04
N GLY A 59 -8.17 -19.08 3.30
CA GLY A 59 -7.55 -20.25 2.65
C GLY A 59 -6.27 -19.94 1.87
N GLN A 60 -5.53 -18.90 2.26
CA GLN A 60 -4.25 -18.56 1.67
C GLN A 60 -3.13 -19.43 2.22
N ASP A 61 -2.24 -19.88 1.33
CA ASP A 61 -1.07 -20.66 1.71
C ASP A 61 -0.08 -19.80 2.52
N ILE A 62 0.77 -20.48 3.31
CA ILE A 62 1.90 -19.89 4.02
C ILE A 62 2.75 -19.01 3.08
N LEU A 63 2.88 -19.39 1.81
CA LEU A 63 3.60 -18.63 0.79
C LEU A 63 3.03 -17.22 0.56
N ALA A 64 1.70 -17.06 0.62
CA ALA A 64 1.07 -15.75 0.49
C ALA A 64 1.29 -14.88 1.73
N ILE A 65 1.33 -15.48 2.93
CA ILE A 65 1.63 -14.77 4.18
C ILE A 65 3.08 -14.27 4.16
N ILE A 66 4.01 -15.12 3.74
CA ILE A 66 5.41 -14.75 3.56
C ILE A 66 5.52 -13.63 2.50
N GLY A 67 4.85 -13.78 1.36
CA GLY A 67 4.81 -12.76 0.31
C GLY A 67 4.27 -11.42 0.80
N TYR A 68 3.25 -11.43 1.67
CA TYR A 68 2.72 -10.21 2.29
C TYR A 68 3.74 -9.55 3.22
N CYS A 69 4.43 -10.33 4.05
CA CYS A 69 5.49 -9.83 4.93
C CYS A 69 6.66 -9.23 4.14
N PHE A 70 7.11 -9.92 3.09
CA PHE A 70 8.12 -9.40 2.15
C PHE A 70 7.61 -8.16 1.39
N GLY A 71 6.33 -8.10 1.06
CA GLY A 71 5.72 -6.93 0.43
C GLY A 71 5.73 -5.70 1.35
N TRP A 72 5.51 -5.88 2.66
CA TRP A 72 5.68 -4.81 3.64
C TRP A 72 7.14 -4.36 3.77
N LEU A 73 8.07 -5.32 3.85
CA LEU A 73 9.50 -5.02 3.94
C LEU A 73 10.02 -4.31 2.68
N GLY A 74 9.56 -4.75 1.50
CA GLY A 74 9.82 -4.09 0.22
C GLY A 74 9.20 -2.70 0.13
N ALA A 75 7.99 -2.50 0.65
CA ALA A 75 7.36 -1.18 0.72
C ALA A 75 8.18 -0.20 1.56
N PHE A 76 8.71 -0.63 2.70
CA PHE A 76 9.62 0.17 3.52
C PHE A 76 10.93 0.48 2.80
N ALA A 77 11.56 -0.51 2.17
CA ALA A 77 12.78 -0.31 1.40
C ALA A 77 12.58 0.68 0.25
N MET A 78 11.48 0.56 -0.50
CA MET A 78 11.15 1.46 -1.60
C MET A 78 10.80 2.87 -1.12
N ALA A 79 10.07 3.01 -0.02
CA ALA A 79 9.80 4.31 0.61
C ALA A 79 11.09 5.00 1.07
N PHE A 80 12.02 4.23 1.65
CA PHE A 80 13.33 4.73 2.03
C PHE A 80 14.16 5.15 0.80
N MET A 81 14.15 4.36 -0.27
CA MET A 81 14.82 4.73 -1.53
C MET A 81 14.22 6.00 -2.13
N ALA A 82 12.89 6.14 -2.17
CA ALA A 82 12.21 7.34 -2.66
C ALA A 82 12.57 8.59 -1.84
N TRP A 83 12.65 8.44 -0.52
CA TRP A 83 13.12 9.49 0.38
C TRP A 83 14.58 9.87 0.09
N LEU A 84 15.46 8.89 -0.06
CA LEU A 84 16.90 9.09 -0.30
C LEU A 84 17.17 9.73 -1.66
N THR A 85 16.41 9.37 -2.69
CA THR A 85 16.45 10.01 -4.01
C THR A 85 16.07 11.48 -3.93
N LEU A 86 14.96 11.82 -3.27
CA LEU A 86 14.57 13.22 -3.10
C LEU A 86 15.50 13.96 -2.11
N LEU A 87 16.18 13.26 -1.21
CA LEU A 87 17.24 13.83 -0.39
C LEU A 87 18.43 14.27 -1.24
N GLY A 88 18.91 13.39 -2.12
CA GLY A 88 19.99 13.69 -3.07
C GLY A 88 19.62 14.83 -4.03
N ILE A 89 18.42 14.80 -4.61
CA ILE A 89 17.94 15.89 -5.48
C ILE A 89 17.76 17.20 -4.70
N GLY A 90 17.26 17.12 -3.46
CA GLY A 90 17.07 18.26 -2.58
C GLY A 90 18.37 18.96 -2.17
N LEU A 91 19.52 18.31 -2.33
CA LEU A 91 20.83 18.94 -2.19
C LEU A 91 21.09 19.98 -3.29
N PHE A 92 20.59 19.72 -4.50
CA PHE A 92 20.76 20.58 -5.67
C PHE A 92 19.59 21.55 -5.87
N ILE A 93 18.38 21.17 -5.44
CA ILE A 93 17.16 21.99 -5.59
C ILE A 93 16.44 22.08 -4.24
N PRO A 94 16.61 23.18 -3.48
CA PRO A 94 16.11 23.29 -2.11
C PRO A 94 14.58 23.20 -2.01
N TYR A 95 13.85 23.61 -3.05
CA TYR A 95 12.38 23.53 -3.10
C TYR A 95 11.84 22.10 -3.10
N ILE A 96 12.62 21.12 -3.55
CA ILE A 96 12.20 19.71 -3.60
C ILE A 96 12.25 19.08 -2.20
N SER A 97 12.87 19.75 -1.23
CA SER A 97 13.08 19.16 0.09
C SER A 97 11.80 18.89 0.87
N SER A 98 10.75 19.68 0.65
CA SER A 98 9.44 19.49 1.26
C SER A 98 8.71 18.25 0.72
N PHE A 99 9.09 17.76 -0.47
CA PHE A 99 8.45 16.60 -1.11
C PHE A 99 9.03 15.25 -0.65
N LYS A 100 10.17 15.24 0.04
CA LYS A 100 10.85 14.02 0.52
C LYS A 100 9.92 13.12 1.33
N LEU A 101 9.16 13.70 2.25
CA LEU A 101 8.19 12.96 3.08
C LEU A 101 6.95 12.57 2.28
N ALA A 102 6.43 13.47 1.44
CA ALA A 102 5.27 13.22 0.60
C ALA A 102 5.47 12.02 -0.36
N SER A 103 6.65 11.92 -0.99
CA SER A 103 6.96 10.80 -1.88
C SER A 103 7.19 9.48 -1.13
N ALA A 104 7.84 9.54 0.03
CA ALA A 104 8.09 8.37 0.86
C ALA A 104 6.77 7.77 1.36
N LEU A 105 5.88 8.60 1.90
CA LEU A 105 4.55 8.16 2.36
C LEU A 105 3.69 7.67 1.20
N PHE A 106 3.70 8.37 0.05
CA PHE A 106 3.02 7.90 -1.15
C PHE A 106 3.50 6.51 -1.58
N THR A 107 4.81 6.32 -1.67
CA THR A 107 5.43 5.06 -2.11
C THR A 107 5.12 3.93 -1.13
N LEU A 108 5.20 4.22 0.17
CA LEU A 108 4.85 3.27 1.22
C LEU A 108 3.39 2.81 1.09
N THR A 109 2.45 3.76 1.08
CA THR A 109 1.01 3.46 0.99
C THR A 109 0.66 2.75 -0.30
N TRP A 110 1.25 3.17 -1.43
CA TRP A 110 1.06 2.53 -2.72
C TRP A 110 1.54 1.07 -2.73
N MET A 111 2.79 0.82 -2.32
CA MET A 111 3.39 -0.52 -2.31
C MET A 111 2.65 -1.45 -1.34
N VAL A 112 2.30 -0.97 -0.14
CA VAL A 112 1.49 -1.75 0.80
C VAL A 112 0.13 -2.08 0.19
N GLY A 113 -0.54 -1.13 -0.44
CA GLY A 113 -1.84 -1.37 -1.08
C GLY A 113 -1.78 -2.38 -2.23
N GLN A 114 -0.71 -2.34 -3.04
CA GLN A 114 -0.47 -3.35 -4.09
C GLN A 114 -0.23 -4.74 -3.50
N SER A 115 0.63 -4.85 -2.47
CA SER A 115 0.89 -6.11 -1.75
C SER A 115 -0.39 -6.69 -1.15
N THR A 116 -1.19 -5.86 -0.47
CA THR A 116 -2.47 -6.26 0.11
C THR A 116 -3.46 -6.74 -0.96
N ASN A 117 -3.55 -6.03 -2.08
CA ASN A 117 -4.43 -6.42 -3.18
C ASN A 117 -3.99 -7.76 -3.80
N GLN A 118 -2.68 -7.97 -4.00
CA GLN A 118 -2.14 -9.24 -4.51
C GLN A 118 -2.38 -10.39 -3.53
N TYR A 119 -2.21 -10.15 -2.22
CA TYR A 119 -2.53 -11.10 -1.17
C TYR A 119 -3.99 -11.54 -1.31
N TYR A 120 -4.95 -10.63 -1.20
CA TYR A 120 -6.37 -11.02 -1.27
C TYR A 120 -6.79 -11.62 -2.62
N ALA A 121 -6.23 -11.16 -3.74
CA ALA A 121 -6.49 -11.74 -5.06
C ALA A 121 -6.03 -13.21 -5.15
N SER A 122 -4.88 -13.55 -4.57
CA SER A 122 -4.37 -14.93 -4.52
C SER A 122 -5.30 -15.87 -3.75
N GLY A 123 -5.89 -15.40 -2.64
CA GLY A 123 -6.86 -16.16 -1.86
C GLY A 123 -8.18 -16.41 -2.60
N HIS A 124 -8.66 -15.41 -3.34
CA HIS A 124 -9.92 -15.51 -4.09
C HIS A 124 -9.80 -16.46 -5.29
N GLY A 125 -8.65 -16.48 -5.97
CA GLY A 125 -8.37 -17.40 -7.08
C GLY A 125 -8.41 -18.88 -6.65
N LYS A 126 -7.88 -19.20 -5.47
CA LYS A 126 -7.93 -20.55 -4.91
C LYS A 126 -9.34 -20.98 -4.49
N SER A 127 -10.12 -20.08 -3.88
CA SER A 127 -11.50 -20.38 -3.48
C SER A 127 -12.39 -20.73 -4.68
N LYS A 128 -12.24 -20.01 -5.80
CA LYS A 128 -12.97 -20.30 -7.06
C LYS A 128 -12.56 -21.64 -7.67
N LYS A 129 -11.27 -21.98 -7.66
CA LYS A 129 -10.75 -23.24 -8.19
C LYS A 129 -11.23 -24.45 -7.37
N ARG A 130 -11.36 -24.30 -6.05
CA ARG A 130 -11.85 -25.36 -5.14
C ARG A 130 -13.34 -25.65 -5.30
N LYS A 131 -14.16 -24.65 -5.62
CA LYS A 131 -15.59 -24.85 -5.95
C LYS A 131 -15.80 -25.56 -7.29
N SER A 132 -14.98 -25.25 -8.29
CA SER A 132 -15.08 -25.88 -9.62
C SER A 132 -14.59 -27.33 -9.68
N GLY A 133 -13.81 -27.77 -8.70
CA GLY A 133 -13.32 -29.16 -8.59
C GLY A 133 -14.24 -30.11 -7.82
N HIS A 134 -15.42 -29.64 -7.39
CA HIS A 134 -16.43 -30.45 -6.69
C HIS A 134 -17.67 -30.74 -7.57
N GLU A 135 -17.64 -30.32 -8.84
CA GLU A 135 -18.69 -30.57 -9.84
C GLU A 135 -18.25 -31.59 -10.91
N VAL A 136 -17.28 -32.46 -10.60
CA VAL A 136 -16.86 -33.57 -11.49
C VAL A 136 -16.97 -34.89 -10.77
#